data_AF-A0A969C207-F1
#
_entry.id   AF-A0A969C207-F1
#
_cell.length_a   1.000
_cell.length_b   1.000
_cell.length_c   1.000
_cell.angle_alpha   90.00
_cell.angle_beta   90.00
_cell.angle_gamma   90.00
#
_symmetry.space_group_name_H-M   'P 1'
#
loop_
_entity.id
_entity.type
_entity.pdbx_description
1 polymer ?
#
loop_
_entity_poly.entity_id
_entity_poly.type
_entity_poly.pdbx_seq_one_letter_code
_entity_poly.pdbx_strand_id
1 'polypeptide(L)'
;MRPLTILLLLLAFFHSVSARALNENLQCVPYARALTGVEIYGDAHTWWGQAKGRYDRGDKPIIGAVMSFRPHGPMQLGHVAAVRQIIDSRTVIISHANWSTIGGKRGHVEENVKVVDASQAGDWSRVRVWYGPNEALGTTEWPLNGFIYPQRRLSYDEIKGRLTQLLGDKARFTPAGQPSREVRTASHDKPARGPAAFNLSSRTLAEVNNKAVSERRSAAAKPVPAQKDEIGDLIGSLGN
;
A
#
# COMPACT_ATOMS: atom_id res chain seq x y z
N MET A 1 -33.91 31.94 -36.71
CA MET A 1 -32.45 32.13 -36.55
C MET A 1 -32.12 31.93 -35.07
N ARG A 2 -31.27 30.96 -34.71
CA ARG A 2 -30.86 30.65 -33.33
C ARG A 2 -29.47 31.25 -33.07
N PRO A 3 -29.21 31.98 -31.96
CA PRO A 3 -27.84 32.34 -31.62
C PRO A 3 -27.14 31.21 -30.86
N LEU A 4 -25.86 31.09 -31.18
CA LEU A 4 -24.89 30.04 -30.91
C LEU A 4 -24.27 30.23 -29.52
N THR A 5 -24.36 29.22 -28.65
CA THR A 5 -23.66 29.21 -27.36
C THR A 5 -22.21 28.76 -27.55
N ILE A 6 -21.25 29.67 -27.40
CA ILE A 6 -19.81 29.35 -27.37
C ILE A 6 -19.46 28.88 -25.95
N LEU A 7 -19.19 27.59 -25.79
CA LEU A 7 -18.71 27.00 -24.54
C LEU A 7 -17.18 27.03 -24.54
N LEU A 8 -16.58 27.93 -23.73
CA LEU A 8 -15.16 27.91 -23.42
C LEU A 8 -14.86 26.71 -22.50
N LEU A 9 -14.17 25.70 -23.03
CA LEU A 9 -13.62 24.59 -22.27
C LEU A 9 -12.33 25.02 -21.56
N LEU A 10 -12.44 25.39 -20.28
CA LEU A 10 -11.31 25.50 -19.37
C LEU A 10 -10.83 24.08 -19.02
N LEU A 11 -9.77 23.61 -19.67
CA LEU A 11 -9.06 22.38 -19.27
C LEU A 11 -8.40 22.61 -17.90
N ALA A 12 -9.04 22.12 -16.83
CA ALA A 12 -8.39 21.98 -15.55
C ALA A 12 -7.42 20.78 -15.60
N PHE A 13 -6.12 21.06 -15.62
CA PHE A 13 -5.07 20.05 -15.48
C PHE A 13 -5.10 19.47 -14.06
N PHE A 14 -5.77 18.33 -13.89
CA PHE A 14 -5.67 17.52 -12.67
C PHE A 14 -4.35 16.76 -12.70
N HIS A 15 -3.38 17.21 -11.90
CA HIS A 15 -2.10 16.54 -11.75
C HIS A 15 -2.28 15.32 -10.85
N SER A 16 -2.18 14.12 -11.42
CA SER A 16 -1.94 12.91 -10.64
C SER A 16 -0.66 13.12 -9.81
N VAL A 17 -0.74 12.97 -8.49
CA VAL A 17 0.45 12.84 -7.66
C VAL A 17 1.01 11.45 -7.95
N SER A 18 1.91 11.35 -8.93
CA SER A 18 2.59 10.10 -9.25
C SER A 18 3.32 9.56 -8.01
N ALA A 19 3.37 8.23 -7.90
CA ALA A 19 4.33 7.57 -7.01
C ALA A 19 5.72 8.16 -7.31
N ARG A 20 6.33 8.77 -6.31
CA ARG A 20 7.62 9.43 -6.46
C ARG A 20 8.70 8.42 -6.13
N ALA A 21 9.64 8.25 -7.07
CA ALA A 21 10.84 7.46 -6.89
C ALA A 21 12.07 8.37 -6.96
N LEU A 22 12.92 8.31 -5.95
CA LEU A 22 14.23 8.95 -5.93
C LEU A 22 15.27 7.88 -5.60
N ASN A 23 16.51 7.97 -6.11
CA ASN A 23 17.54 6.96 -5.84
C ASN A 23 18.54 7.45 -4.78
N GLU A 24 18.40 6.96 -3.56
CA GLU A 24 19.29 7.27 -2.44
C GLU A 24 20.22 6.11 -2.07
N ASN A 25 20.25 5.03 -2.86
CA ASN A 25 20.86 3.74 -2.48
C ASN A 25 20.34 3.22 -1.13
N LEU A 26 19.09 3.55 -0.78
CA LEU A 26 18.53 3.34 0.54
C LEU A 26 17.86 1.96 0.65
N GLN A 27 18.01 1.31 1.80
CA GLN A 27 17.37 0.03 2.10
C GLN A 27 16.00 0.22 2.78
N CYS A 28 15.12 -0.76 2.68
CA CYS A 28 13.78 -0.71 3.24
C CYS A 28 13.77 -0.53 4.77
N VAL A 29 14.65 -1.25 5.47
CA VAL A 29 14.82 -1.25 6.93
C VAL A 29 15.04 0.15 7.51
N PRO A 30 16.13 0.87 7.18
CA PRO A 30 16.39 2.19 7.76
C PRO A 30 15.27 3.20 7.48
N TYR A 31 14.67 3.14 6.29
CA TYR A 31 13.58 4.02 5.92
C TYR A 31 12.30 3.72 6.72
N ALA A 32 11.93 2.44 6.86
CA ALA A 32 10.78 2.05 7.67
C ALA A 32 10.95 2.52 9.13
N ARG A 33 12.14 2.37 9.74
CA ARG A 33 12.38 2.89 11.10
C ARG A 33 12.17 4.39 11.20
N ALA A 34 12.70 5.16 10.24
CA ALA A 34 12.56 6.61 10.25
C ALA A 34 11.08 7.04 10.19
N LEU A 35 10.24 6.29 9.47
CA LEU A 35 8.82 6.58 9.31
C LEU A 35 7.92 6.09 10.45
N THR A 36 8.29 4.99 11.12
CA THR A 36 7.41 4.32 12.11
C THR A 36 7.90 4.44 13.54
N GLY A 37 9.19 4.70 13.77
CA GLY A 37 9.79 4.69 15.10
C GLY A 37 10.00 3.29 15.67
N VAL A 38 9.80 2.22 14.89
CA VAL A 38 10.17 0.85 15.29
C VAL A 38 11.70 0.73 15.27
N GLU A 39 12.30 0.31 16.37
CA GLU A 39 13.76 0.23 16.57
C GLU A 39 14.25 -1.22 16.50
N ILE A 40 13.98 -1.84 15.35
CA ILE A 40 14.44 -3.19 14.99
C ILE A 40 15.51 -3.08 13.90
N TYR A 41 16.54 -3.92 13.96
CA TYR A 41 17.73 -3.83 13.12
C TYR A 41 18.02 -5.17 12.46
N GLY A 42 18.87 -5.16 11.42
CA GLY A 42 19.18 -6.34 10.60
C GLY A 42 18.18 -6.57 9.48
N ASP A 43 18.24 -7.75 8.87
CA ASP A 43 17.46 -8.10 7.69
C ASP A 43 15.95 -8.07 7.93
N ALA A 44 15.20 -7.63 6.94
CA ALA A 44 13.76 -7.40 7.04
C ALA A 44 12.97 -8.65 7.48
N HIS A 45 13.34 -9.84 7.02
CA HIS A 45 12.66 -11.09 7.39
C HIS A 45 12.77 -11.41 8.89
N THR A 46 13.84 -10.96 9.57
CA THR A 46 14.04 -11.21 11.00
C THR A 46 13.13 -10.35 11.89
N TRP A 47 12.61 -9.24 11.35
CA TRP A 47 11.88 -8.24 12.14
C TRP A 47 10.62 -8.79 12.81
N TRP A 48 9.91 -9.69 12.13
CA TRP A 48 8.70 -10.29 12.69
C TRP A 48 8.98 -11.11 13.96
N GLY A 49 10.11 -11.83 13.97
CA GLY A 49 10.57 -12.59 15.13
C GLY A 49 11.07 -11.66 16.23
N GLN A 50 11.92 -10.69 15.88
CA GLN A 50 12.45 -9.71 16.83
C GLN A 50 11.38 -8.84 17.49
N ALA A 51 10.27 -8.58 16.81
CA ALA A 51 9.17 -7.81 17.36
C ALA A 51 8.44 -8.54 18.51
N LYS A 52 8.50 -9.87 18.56
CA LYS A 52 7.84 -10.66 19.61
C LYS A 52 8.33 -10.22 21.00
N GLY A 53 7.39 -9.82 21.86
CA GLY A 53 7.67 -9.37 23.23
C GLY A 53 8.26 -7.95 23.34
N ARG A 54 8.46 -7.24 22.22
CA ARG A 54 8.98 -5.86 22.18
C ARG A 54 7.97 -4.88 21.57
N TYR A 55 7.20 -5.36 20.59
CA TYR A 55 6.16 -4.64 19.89
C TYR A 55 4.94 -5.55 19.72
N ASP A 56 3.75 -4.96 19.77
CA ASP A 56 2.54 -5.69 19.40
C ASP A 56 2.56 -6.02 17.91
N ARG A 57 1.93 -7.15 17.58
CA ARG A 57 1.83 -7.67 16.21
C ARG A 57 0.39 -8.09 15.93
N GLY A 58 -0.03 -7.94 14.69
CA GLY A 58 -1.37 -8.35 14.26
C GLY A 58 -1.52 -8.44 12.76
N ASP A 59 -2.76 -8.60 12.31
CA ASP A 59 -3.17 -8.81 10.92
C ASP A 59 -3.85 -7.58 10.30
N LYS A 60 -4.19 -6.57 11.12
CA LYS A 60 -4.85 -5.35 10.64
C LYS A 60 -3.87 -4.21 10.40
N PRO A 61 -3.96 -3.49 9.28
CA PRO A 61 -3.17 -2.29 9.07
C PRO A 61 -3.65 -1.16 9.99
N ILE A 62 -2.70 -0.46 10.60
CA ILE A 62 -2.92 0.85 11.23
C ILE A 62 -1.90 1.85 10.68
N ILE A 63 -2.26 3.13 10.68
CA ILE A 63 -1.33 4.18 10.23
C ILE A 63 -0.10 4.20 11.15
N GLY A 64 1.09 4.16 10.54
CA GLY A 64 2.37 4.09 11.26
C GLY A 64 2.86 2.66 11.55
N ALA A 65 2.05 1.63 11.30
CA ALA A 65 2.52 0.25 11.41
C ALA A 65 3.58 -0.08 10.36
N VAL A 66 4.44 -1.05 10.70
CA VAL A 66 5.32 -1.70 9.72
C VAL A 66 4.58 -2.91 9.13
N MET A 67 4.34 -2.88 7.82
CA MET A 67 3.93 -4.07 7.06
C MET A 67 5.16 -4.97 6.84
N SER A 68 5.12 -6.20 7.36
CA SER A 68 6.24 -7.16 7.30
C SER A 68 5.98 -8.25 6.26
N PHE A 69 6.84 -8.31 5.24
CA PHE A 69 6.78 -9.29 4.17
C PHE A 69 7.64 -10.52 4.50
N ARG A 70 7.16 -11.70 4.14
CA ARG A 70 7.96 -12.93 4.20
C ARG A 70 8.95 -12.99 3.04
N PRO A 71 10.09 -13.67 3.20
CA PRO A 71 10.90 -14.08 2.06
C PRO A 71 10.05 -14.78 0.99
N HIS A 72 10.18 -14.35 -0.26
CA HIS A 72 9.41 -14.92 -1.37
C HIS A 72 10.10 -14.71 -2.71
N GLY A 73 10.34 -15.80 -3.45
CA GLY A 73 11.05 -15.76 -4.73
C GLY A 73 12.40 -15.03 -4.62
N PRO A 74 12.67 -14.00 -5.46
CA PRO A 74 13.92 -13.25 -5.41
C PRO A 74 14.05 -12.32 -4.18
N MET A 75 12.97 -12.08 -3.42
CA MET A 75 12.98 -11.24 -2.21
C MET A 75 13.39 -12.05 -0.97
N GLN A 76 14.58 -12.66 -1.00
CA GLN A 76 15.02 -13.61 0.04
C GLN A 76 15.23 -12.97 1.42
N LEU A 77 15.60 -11.69 1.47
CA LEU A 77 15.80 -10.97 2.73
C LEU A 77 14.50 -10.48 3.37
N GLY A 78 13.34 -10.78 2.76
CA GLY A 78 12.05 -10.20 3.12
C GLY A 78 11.97 -8.71 2.76
N HIS A 79 10.93 -8.04 3.25
CA HIS A 79 10.76 -6.60 3.06
C HIS A 79 9.94 -6.00 4.20
N VAL A 80 10.12 -4.69 4.41
CA VAL A 80 9.32 -3.91 5.36
C VAL A 80 8.88 -2.59 4.73
N ALA A 81 7.67 -2.16 5.04
CA ALA A 81 7.11 -0.91 4.57
C ALA A 81 6.31 -0.20 5.66
N ALA A 82 6.26 1.13 5.64
CA ALA A 82 5.49 1.91 6.60
C ALA A 82 4.09 2.20 6.04
N VAL A 83 3.04 1.87 6.79
CA VAL A 83 1.66 2.24 6.44
C VAL A 83 1.47 3.74 6.66
N ARG A 84 1.08 4.46 5.61
CA ARG A 84 0.90 5.92 5.61
C ARG A 84 -0.58 6.32 5.69
N GLN A 85 -1.45 5.56 5.04
CA GLN A 85 -2.88 5.81 5.00
C GLN A 85 -3.65 4.51 4.82
N ILE A 86 -4.84 4.45 5.40
CA ILE A 86 -5.83 3.40 5.14
C ILE A 86 -6.88 4.02 4.21
N ILE A 87 -7.11 3.39 3.06
CA ILE A 87 -8.12 3.85 2.09
C ILE A 87 -9.44 3.15 2.39
N ASP A 88 -9.39 1.82 2.53
CA ASP A 88 -10.53 0.98 2.84
C ASP A 88 -10.07 -0.34 3.49
N SER A 89 -10.98 -1.28 3.70
CA SER A 89 -10.71 -2.58 4.33
C SER A 89 -9.65 -3.44 3.63
N ARG A 90 -9.38 -3.18 2.33
CA ARG A 90 -8.54 -3.99 1.44
C ARG A 90 -7.46 -3.15 0.76
N THR A 91 -7.38 -1.85 1.02
CA THR A 91 -6.45 -0.95 0.34
C THR A 91 -5.77 -0.02 1.33
N VAL A 92 -4.43 0.02 1.27
CA VAL A 92 -3.60 0.95 2.03
C VAL A 92 -2.60 1.66 1.12
N ILE A 93 -2.09 2.79 1.61
CA ILE A 93 -0.94 3.48 1.03
C ILE A 93 0.24 3.28 1.96
N ILE A 94 1.38 2.89 1.39
CA ILE A 94 2.64 2.70 2.10
C ILE A 94 3.73 3.64 1.57
N SER A 95 4.79 3.79 2.34
CA SER A 95 6.09 4.26 1.85
C SER A 95 7.16 3.23 2.21
N HIS A 96 8.05 2.94 1.27
CA HIS A 96 9.15 2.00 1.42
C HIS A 96 10.33 2.39 0.53
N ALA A 97 11.45 1.68 0.66
CA ALA A 97 12.62 1.89 -0.19
C ALA A 97 13.13 0.55 -0.73
N ASN A 98 13.86 0.58 -1.84
CA ASN A 98 14.48 -0.59 -2.48
C ASN A 98 13.50 -1.66 -3.01
N TRP A 99 12.28 -1.28 -3.39
CA TRP A 99 11.29 -2.23 -3.89
C TRP A 99 11.41 -2.44 -5.40
N SER A 100 11.22 -1.38 -6.18
CA SER A 100 11.25 -1.42 -7.64
C SER A 100 12.66 -1.30 -8.21
N THR A 101 12.88 -1.96 -9.35
CA THR A 101 14.05 -1.68 -10.21
C THR A 101 13.65 -0.60 -11.21
N ILE A 102 14.06 0.65 -11.00
CA ILE A 102 13.68 1.80 -11.84
C ILE A 102 14.91 2.26 -12.61
N GLY A 103 14.82 2.36 -13.94
CA GLY A 103 15.97 2.71 -14.79
C GLY A 103 17.16 1.75 -14.62
N GLY A 104 16.90 0.47 -14.36
CA GLY A 104 17.92 -0.56 -14.13
C GLY A 104 18.56 -0.54 -12.74
N LYS A 105 18.12 0.34 -11.83
CA LYS A 105 18.71 0.47 -10.48
C LYS A 105 17.69 0.23 -9.37
N ARG A 106 18.22 -0.21 -8.24
CA ARG A 106 17.51 -0.42 -6.97
C ARG A 106 17.92 0.66 -5.96
N GLY A 107 17.34 0.60 -4.76
CA GLY A 107 17.64 1.56 -3.68
C GLY A 107 16.82 2.85 -3.74
N HIS A 108 15.71 2.84 -4.49
CA HIS A 108 14.85 3.99 -4.60
C HIS A 108 13.91 4.13 -3.40
N VAL A 109 13.70 5.34 -2.88
CA VAL A 109 12.55 5.65 -2.02
C VAL A 109 11.31 5.76 -2.88
N GLU A 110 10.28 4.98 -2.57
CA GLU A 110 8.96 5.03 -3.21
C GLU A 110 7.91 5.46 -2.18
N GLU A 111 7.35 6.65 -2.38
CA GLU A 111 6.30 7.22 -1.54
C GLU A 111 4.91 7.09 -2.18
N ASN A 112 3.89 7.00 -1.33
CA ASN A 112 2.48 6.91 -1.73
C ASN A 112 2.17 5.68 -2.60
N VAL A 113 2.79 4.55 -2.27
CA VAL A 113 2.65 3.29 -3.00
C VAL A 113 1.37 2.59 -2.57
N LYS A 114 0.50 2.29 -3.54
CA LYS A 114 -0.75 1.56 -3.30
C LYS A 114 -0.46 0.08 -3.03
N VAL A 115 -1.10 -0.47 -2.01
CA VAL A 115 -1.11 -1.90 -1.70
C VAL A 115 -2.55 -2.36 -1.54
N VAL A 116 -2.85 -3.51 -2.17
CA VAL A 116 -4.18 -4.13 -2.13
C VAL A 116 -4.04 -5.51 -1.50
N ASP A 117 -4.90 -5.81 -0.52
CA ASP A 117 -5.07 -7.14 0.03
C ASP A 117 -5.63 -8.10 -1.04
N ALA A 118 -4.82 -9.09 -1.38
CA ALA A 118 -5.12 -10.13 -2.36
C ALA A 118 -5.47 -11.47 -1.71
N SER A 119 -5.50 -11.54 -0.38
CA SER A 119 -5.96 -12.74 0.34
C SER A 119 -7.42 -13.06 0.02
N GLN A 120 -7.76 -14.35 -0.01
CA GLN A 120 -9.14 -14.78 -0.19
C GLN A 120 -9.99 -14.41 1.04
N ALA A 121 -9.41 -14.53 2.24
CA ALA A 121 -10.09 -14.29 3.51
C ALA A 121 -10.24 -12.80 3.88
N GLY A 122 -9.51 -11.88 3.23
CA GLY A 122 -9.51 -10.48 3.63
C GLY A 122 -8.68 -10.21 4.89
N ASP A 123 -7.69 -11.05 5.16
CA ASP A 123 -6.89 -11.09 6.38
C ASP A 123 -5.47 -10.52 6.18
N TRP A 124 -5.23 -9.86 5.04
CA TRP A 124 -3.93 -9.31 4.67
C TRP A 124 -2.79 -10.33 4.57
N SER A 125 -3.07 -11.64 4.58
CA SER A 125 -2.03 -12.68 4.47
C SER A 125 -1.27 -12.65 3.15
N ARG A 126 -1.86 -12.06 2.11
CA ARG A 126 -1.25 -11.83 0.80
C ARG A 126 -1.63 -10.45 0.26
N VAL A 127 -0.68 -9.75 -0.35
CA VAL A 127 -0.90 -8.43 -0.93
C VAL A 127 -0.31 -8.29 -2.32
N ARG A 128 -0.91 -7.44 -3.15
CA ARG A 128 -0.27 -6.93 -4.36
C ARG A 128 0.16 -5.48 -4.13
N VAL A 129 1.34 -5.13 -4.62
CA VAL A 129 1.98 -3.82 -4.40
C VAL A 129 2.12 -3.15 -5.74
N TRP A 130 1.81 -1.86 -5.83
CA TRP A 130 2.09 -1.07 -7.03
C TRP A 130 3.57 -1.17 -7.39
N TYR A 131 3.86 -1.33 -8.68
CA TYR A 131 5.21 -1.53 -9.17
C TYR A 131 5.54 -0.42 -10.18
N GLY A 132 6.52 0.42 -9.87
CA GLY A 132 6.86 1.56 -10.73
C GLY A 132 7.06 1.20 -12.21
N PRO A 133 7.86 0.16 -12.53
CA PRO A 133 8.19 -0.19 -13.92
C PRO A 133 7.03 -0.65 -14.79
N ASN A 134 5.93 -1.15 -14.21
CA ASN A 134 4.75 -1.54 -14.99
C ASN A 134 3.62 -0.51 -14.92
N GLU A 135 3.82 0.59 -14.16
CA GLU A 135 2.81 1.63 -13.90
C GLU A 135 1.45 1.04 -13.51
N ALA A 136 1.48 -0.04 -12.73
CA ALA A 136 0.29 -0.78 -12.36
C ALA A 136 0.47 -1.49 -11.00
N LEU A 137 -0.62 -2.10 -10.53
CA LEU A 137 -0.53 -3.08 -9.46
C LEU A 137 0.31 -4.26 -9.94
N GLY A 138 1.32 -4.67 -9.17
CA GLY A 138 2.12 -5.84 -9.46
C GLY A 138 1.26 -7.10 -9.54
N THR A 139 1.65 -8.05 -10.40
CA THR A 139 0.92 -9.32 -10.56
C THR A 139 1.20 -10.32 -9.43
N THR A 140 2.36 -10.20 -8.78
CA THR A 140 2.77 -11.09 -7.68
C THR A 140 1.96 -10.83 -6.42
N GLU A 141 1.40 -11.90 -5.85
CA GLU A 141 0.82 -11.90 -4.51
C GLU A 141 1.90 -12.18 -3.47
N TRP A 142 2.31 -11.13 -2.76
CA TRP A 142 3.37 -11.19 -1.78
C TRP A 142 2.84 -11.66 -0.42
N PRO A 143 3.43 -12.70 0.19
CA PRO A 143 3.01 -13.17 1.49
C PRO A 143 3.46 -12.23 2.62
N LEU A 144 2.54 -11.91 3.53
CA LEU A 144 2.84 -11.12 4.72
C LEU A 144 2.97 -12.00 5.97
N ASN A 145 3.80 -11.54 6.90
CA ASN A 145 3.71 -11.97 8.29
C ASN A 145 2.52 -11.30 9.00
N GLY A 146 2.29 -10.02 8.69
CA GLY A 146 1.31 -9.15 9.32
C GLY A 146 1.89 -7.75 9.51
N PHE A 147 1.45 -7.09 10.57
CA PHE A 147 1.80 -5.73 10.92
C PHE A 147 2.47 -5.68 12.29
N ILE A 148 3.55 -4.91 12.40
CA ILE A 148 4.23 -4.59 13.66
C ILE A 148 3.79 -3.19 14.07
N TYR A 149 3.26 -3.06 15.29
CA TYR A 149 2.68 -1.82 15.78
C TYR A 149 3.70 -1.05 16.62
N PRO A 150 4.00 0.22 16.28
CA PRO A 150 4.84 1.04 17.13
C PRO A 150 4.09 1.38 18.43
N GLN A 151 4.84 1.55 19.52
CA GLN A 151 4.28 1.91 20.84
C GLN A 151 3.52 3.24 20.81
N ARG A 152 3.91 4.14 19.90
CA ARG A 152 3.17 5.36 19.59
C ARG A 152 3.37 5.73 18.13
N ARG A 153 2.45 6.52 17.60
CA ARG A 153 2.61 7.14 16.29
C ARG A 153 3.58 8.32 16.38
N LEU A 154 4.52 8.42 15.43
CA LEU A 154 5.36 9.60 15.28
C LEU A 154 4.57 10.78 14.69
N SER A 155 4.88 11.99 15.16
CA SER A 155 4.39 13.23 14.57
C SER A 155 5.04 13.49 13.21
N TYR A 156 4.48 14.44 12.46
CA TYR A 156 5.07 14.87 11.19
C TYR A 156 6.50 15.41 11.36
N ASP A 157 6.73 16.26 12.37
CA ASP A 157 8.03 16.88 12.60
C ASP A 157 9.08 15.85 13.05
N GLU A 158 8.68 14.84 13.83
CA GLU A 158 9.56 13.74 14.22
C GLU A 158 9.98 12.90 13.02
N ILE A 159 9.04 12.57 12.12
CA ILE A 159 9.34 11.84 10.89
C ILE A 159 10.28 12.66 10.01
N LYS A 160 9.97 13.96 9.83
CA LYS A 160 10.82 14.88 9.06
C LYS A 160 12.24 14.92 9.60
N GLY A 161 12.41 15.10 10.91
CA GLY A 161 13.72 15.11 11.57
C GLY A 161 14.50 13.82 11.35
N ARG A 162 13.84 12.65 11.53
CA ARG A 162 14.46 11.33 11.30
C ARG A 162 14.86 11.11 9.83
N LEU A 163 14.03 11.55 8.89
CA LEU A 163 14.34 11.45 7.46
C LEU A 163 15.48 12.40 7.06
N THR A 164 15.53 13.61 7.60
CA THR A 164 16.66 14.52 7.42
C THR A 164 17.95 13.92 7.96
N GLN A 165 17.92 13.26 9.12
CA GLN A 165 19.08 12.56 9.65
C GLN A 165 19.52 11.38 8.75
N LEU A 166 18.55 10.66 8.16
CA LEU A 166 18.83 9.49 7.33
C LEU A 166 19.33 9.85 5.92
N LEU A 167 18.78 10.89 5.30
CA LEU A 167 18.97 11.21 3.88
C LEU A 167 19.75 12.52 3.65
N GLY A 168 20.01 13.30 4.69
CA GLY A 168 20.61 14.63 4.58
C GLY A 168 19.82 15.54 3.64
N ASP A 169 20.52 16.26 2.77
CA ASP A 169 19.94 17.19 1.79
C ASP A 169 19.04 16.51 0.74
N LYS A 170 19.09 15.17 0.64
CA LYS A 170 18.23 14.39 -0.26
C LYS A 170 16.87 14.09 0.35
N ALA A 171 16.60 14.47 1.60
CA ALA A 171 15.33 14.26 2.27
C ALA A 171 14.19 15.05 1.58
N ARG A 172 13.57 14.45 0.58
CA ARG A 172 12.29 14.89 0.03
C ARG A 172 11.21 13.99 0.62
N PHE A 173 10.38 14.56 1.48
CA PHE A 173 9.28 13.85 2.12
C PHE A 173 7.95 14.42 1.63
N THR A 174 7.09 13.55 1.12
CA THR A 174 5.69 13.90 0.86
C THR A 174 4.89 13.58 2.13
N PRO A 175 4.22 14.57 2.77
CA PRO A 175 3.35 14.30 3.90
C PRO A 175 2.31 13.24 3.50
N ALA A 176 2.11 12.23 4.36
CA ALA A 176 0.88 11.45 4.27
C ALA A 176 -0.26 12.45 4.47
N GLY A 177 -1.21 12.54 3.53
CA GLY A 177 -2.23 13.59 3.48
C GLY A 177 -2.68 14.01 4.88
N GLN A 178 -2.41 15.26 5.26
CA GLN A 178 -2.61 15.73 6.63
C GLN A 178 -4.09 15.54 7.03
N PRO A 179 -4.40 15.07 8.25
CA PRO A 179 -5.72 15.31 8.82
C PRO A 179 -5.89 16.83 8.94
N SER A 180 -6.99 17.35 8.42
CA SER A 180 -7.37 18.75 8.52
C SER A 180 -7.26 19.23 9.98
N ARG A 181 -6.39 20.23 10.17
CA ARG A 181 -6.13 21.13 11.31
C ARG A 181 -7.13 21.06 12.49
N GLU A 182 -6.58 20.97 13.70
CA GLU A 182 -7.23 21.12 15.02
C GLU A 182 -8.47 22.04 15.04
N VAL A 183 -9.60 21.50 15.47
CA VAL A 183 -10.84 22.24 15.73
C VAL A 183 -10.80 22.80 17.15
N ARG A 184 -10.76 24.13 17.27
CA ARG A 184 -11.07 24.87 18.51
C ARG A 184 -12.58 24.76 18.80
N THR A 185 -12.91 24.55 20.07
CA THR A 185 -14.28 24.40 20.59
C THR A 185 -15.06 25.73 20.64
N ALA A 186 -16.29 25.75 20.11
CA ALA A 186 -17.46 26.48 20.67
C ALA A 186 -18.80 26.05 20.01
N SER A 187 -19.72 25.58 20.86
CA SER A 187 -21.20 25.53 20.85
C SER A 187 -22.11 25.77 19.61
N HIS A 188 -23.11 24.85 19.50
CA HIS A 188 -24.54 24.96 19.09
C HIS A 188 -24.96 25.57 17.73
N ASP A 189 -25.25 24.72 16.72
CA ASP A 189 -26.60 24.41 16.15
C ASP A 189 -26.50 23.55 14.86
N LYS A 190 -27.50 22.67 14.60
CA LYS A 190 -27.59 21.60 13.55
C LYS A 190 -28.17 22.19 12.21
N PRO A 191 -28.08 21.57 10.99
CA PRO A 191 -27.50 20.29 10.56
C PRO A 191 -26.47 20.32 9.40
N ALA A 192 -25.64 19.27 9.38
CA ALA A 192 -24.99 18.60 8.24
C ALA A 192 -24.48 19.44 7.04
N ARG A 193 -23.17 19.68 7.02
CA ARG A 193 -22.35 19.77 5.79
C ARG A 193 -20.92 19.32 6.13
N GLY A 194 -20.56 18.11 5.76
CA GLY A 194 -19.22 17.57 5.99
C GLY A 194 -18.16 18.36 5.23
N PRO A 195 -16.95 18.57 5.79
CA PRO A 195 -15.89 19.27 5.08
C PRO A 195 -15.26 18.37 4.02
N ALA A 196 -14.84 18.99 2.92
CA ALA A 196 -14.39 18.39 1.68
C ALA A 196 -13.23 17.39 1.88
N ALA A 197 -13.56 16.11 1.82
CA ALA A 197 -12.61 15.04 1.56
C ALA A 197 -12.16 15.11 0.08
N PHE A 198 -10.93 14.69 -0.16
CA PHE A 198 -10.34 14.44 -1.48
C PHE A 198 -11.33 13.64 -2.35
N ASN A 199 -12.05 14.31 -3.24
CA ASN A 199 -12.96 13.65 -4.17
C ASN A 199 -12.14 13.19 -5.38
N LEU A 200 -11.81 11.90 -5.44
CA LEU A 200 -11.53 11.23 -6.71
C LEU A 200 -12.75 11.44 -7.61
N SER A 201 -12.55 11.82 -8.88
CA SER A 201 -13.66 12.01 -9.79
C SER A 201 -14.49 10.71 -9.88
N SER A 202 -15.82 10.82 -9.94
CA SER A 202 -16.72 9.67 -10.05
C SER A 202 -16.40 8.77 -11.24
N ARG A 203 -15.77 9.32 -12.29
CA ARG A 203 -15.25 8.55 -13.44
C ARG A 203 -14.01 7.74 -13.09
N THR A 204 -13.08 8.27 -12.30
CA THR A 204 -11.82 7.56 -11.94
C THR A 204 -12.07 6.45 -10.92
N LEU A 205 -12.95 6.70 -9.94
CA LEU A 205 -13.43 5.65 -9.03
C LEU A 205 -14.20 4.58 -9.80
N ALA A 206 -15.05 4.97 -10.76
CA ALA A 206 -15.75 4.03 -11.62
C ALA A 206 -14.77 3.24 -12.52
N GLU A 207 -13.74 3.85 -13.12
CA GLU A 207 -12.76 3.15 -13.95
C GLU A 207 -11.94 2.13 -13.16
N VAL A 208 -11.50 2.48 -11.95
CA VAL A 208 -10.76 1.56 -11.07
C VAL A 208 -11.67 0.41 -10.63
N ASN A 209 -12.92 0.71 -10.27
CA ASN A 209 -13.87 -0.32 -9.86
C ASN A 209 -14.28 -1.21 -11.06
N ASN A 210 -14.47 -0.63 -12.24
CA ASN A 210 -14.83 -1.32 -13.48
C ASN A 210 -13.68 -2.21 -13.97
N LYS A 211 -12.43 -1.74 -13.85
CA LYS A 211 -11.26 -2.55 -14.19
C LYS A 211 -11.12 -3.74 -13.22
N ALA A 212 -11.25 -3.51 -11.92
CA ALA A 212 -11.22 -4.57 -10.90
C ALA A 212 -12.37 -5.60 -11.08
N VAL A 213 -13.58 -5.14 -11.46
CA VAL A 213 -14.71 -6.02 -11.79
C VAL A 213 -14.46 -6.79 -13.09
N SER A 214 -13.86 -6.16 -14.11
CA SER A 214 -13.51 -6.83 -15.37
C SER A 214 -12.44 -7.91 -15.16
N GLU A 215 -11.45 -7.65 -14.30
CA GLU A 215 -10.39 -8.59 -13.95
C GLU A 215 -10.96 -9.77 -13.14
N ARG A 216 -11.90 -9.53 -12.21
CA ARG A 216 -12.64 -10.59 -11.51
C ARG A 216 -13.52 -11.43 -12.44
N ARG A 217 -14.22 -10.81 -13.39
CA ARG A 217 -15.02 -11.52 -14.41
C ARG A 217 -14.13 -12.33 -15.35
N SER A 218 -12.96 -11.81 -15.72
CA SER A 218 -12.00 -12.51 -16.59
C SER A 218 -11.30 -13.66 -15.87
N ALA A 219 -11.12 -13.56 -14.55
CA ALA A 219 -10.63 -14.65 -13.70
C ALA A 219 -11.72 -15.73 -13.46
N ALA A 220 -12.99 -15.35 -13.37
CA ALA A 220 -14.11 -16.28 -13.23
C ALA A 220 -14.54 -16.96 -14.56
N ALA A 221 -14.14 -16.43 -15.71
CA ALA A 221 -14.51 -16.93 -17.04
C ALA A 221 -13.51 -17.92 -17.67
N LYS A 222 -12.36 -18.18 -17.02
CA LYS A 222 -11.44 -19.24 -17.48
C LYS A 222 -11.90 -20.57 -16.86
N PRO A 223 -12.32 -21.57 -17.66
CA PRO A 223 -12.55 -22.89 -17.11
C PRO A 223 -11.21 -23.45 -16.64
N VAL A 224 -11.15 -23.82 -15.37
CA VAL A 224 -10.09 -24.67 -14.83
C VAL A 224 -10.15 -25.97 -15.64
N PRO A 225 -9.06 -26.40 -16.32
CA PRO A 225 -9.03 -27.73 -16.92
C PRO A 225 -9.27 -28.73 -15.80
N ALA A 226 -10.26 -29.62 -15.97
CA ALA A 226 -10.50 -30.70 -15.03
C ALA A 226 -9.21 -31.52 -14.88
N GLN A 227 -8.54 -31.34 -13.75
CA GLN A 227 -7.44 -32.20 -13.35
C GLN A 227 -8.08 -33.54 -12.98
N LYS A 228 -7.77 -34.58 -13.76
CA LYS A 228 -8.18 -35.94 -13.41
C LYS A 228 -7.46 -36.32 -12.11
N ASP A 229 -8.25 -36.54 -11.07
CA ASP A 229 -7.76 -37.07 -9.80
C ASP A 229 -7.45 -38.56 -9.96
N GLU A 230 -6.25 -38.89 -10.44
CA GLU A 230 -5.78 -40.28 -10.59
C GLU A 230 -5.72 -41.06 -9.26
N ILE A 231 -5.94 -40.40 -8.12
CA ILE A 231 -6.00 -41.03 -6.79
C ILE A 231 -7.46 -41.32 -6.36
N GLY A 232 -8.45 -40.61 -6.92
CA GLY A 232 -9.88 -40.83 -6.62
C GLY A 232 -10.47 -42.07 -7.27
N ASP A 233 -9.94 -42.48 -8.43
CA ASP A 233 -10.44 -43.63 -9.20
C ASP A 233 -9.92 -44.99 -8.70
N LEU A 234 -8.93 -45.02 -7.81
CA LEU A 234 -8.38 -46.27 -7.25
C LEU A 234 -9.14 -46.79 -6.01
N ILE A 235 -9.95 -45.95 -5.36
CA ILE A 235 -10.72 -46.35 -4.16
C ILE A 235 -12.14 -46.83 -4.54
N GLY A 236 -12.60 -46.57 -5.77
CA GLY A 236 -13.89 -47.04 -6.29
C GLY A 236 -13.90 -48.44 -6.92
N SER A 237 -12.75 -49.11 -7.08
CA SER A 237 -12.66 -50.42 -7.77
C SER A 237 -12.41 -51.64 -6.86
N LEU A 238 -12.46 -51.47 -5.53
CA LEU A 238 -12.31 -52.56 -4.56
C LEU A 238 -13.60 -52.86 -3.76
N GLY A 239 -14.75 -52.46 -4.29
CA GLY A 239 -16.06 -52.70 -3.68
C GLY A 239 -17.06 -53.29 -4.67
N ASN A 240 -16.78 -54.50 -5.16
CA ASN A 240 -17.76 -55.51 -5.59
C ASN A 240 -17.04 -56.85 -5.81
#